data_AF-A0A1G8T677-F1
#
_entry.id   AF-A0A1G8T677-F1
#
_cell.length_a   1.000
_cell.length_b   1.000
_cell.length_c   1.000
_cell.angle_alpha   90.00
_cell.angle_beta   90.00
_cell.angle_gamma   90.00
#
_symmetry.space_group_name_H-M   'P 1'
#
loop_
_entity.id
_entity.type
_entity.pdbx_description
1 polymer ?
#
loop_
_entity_poly.entity_id
_entity_poly.type
_entity_poly.pdbx_seq_one_letter_code
_entity_poly.pdbx_strand_id
1 'polypeptide(L)' 'MTHAFQSLARHFAYLRTRSTLRALPLRTRMDCNLDGREDALAHRAVYGA' A
#
# COMPACT_ATOMS: atom_id res chain seq x y z
N MET A 1 6.06 7.87 22.71
CA MET A 1 4.88 7.56 21.84
C MET A 1 4.63 6.07 21.90
N THR A 2 3.43 5.67 22.32
CA THR A 2 3.04 4.28 22.57
C THR A 2 3.05 3.47 21.27
N HIS A 3 3.71 2.30 21.27
CA HIS A 3 3.86 1.41 20.11
C HIS A 3 2.54 1.08 19.39
N ALA A 4 1.42 1.06 20.11
CA ALA A 4 0.08 0.87 19.56
C ALA A 4 -0.31 1.94 18.53
N PHE A 5 0.00 3.22 18.79
CA PHE A 5 -0.30 4.31 17.85
C PHE A 5 0.56 4.22 16.59
N GLN A 6 1.82 3.78 16.72
CA GLN A 6 2.69 3.55 15.57
C GLN A 6 2.19 2.39 14.71
N SER A 7 1.70 1.31 15.33
CA SER A 7 1.08 0.18 14.62
C SER A 7 -0.17 0.61 13.86
N LEU A 8 -1.05 1.38 14.52
CA LEU A 8 -2.29 1.87 13.92
C LEU A 8 -2.01 2.85 12.77
N ALA A 9 -1.07 3.78 12.94
CA ALA A 9 -0.66 4.73 11.91
C ALA A 9 -0.09 4.00 10.68
N ARG A 10 0.71 2.95 10.88
CA ARG A 10 1.19 2.10 9.78
C ARG A 10 0.04 1.37 9.09
N HIS A 11 -0.93 0.85 9.84
CA HIS A 11 -2.10 0.21 9.22
C HIS A 11 -2.91 1.17 8.34
N PHE A 12 -3.14 2.40 8.80
CA PHE A 12 -3.78 3.42 7.98
C PHE A 12 -2.96 3.81 6.74
N ALA A 13 -1.64 3.92 6.89
CA ALA A 13 -0.75 4.17 5.75
C ALA A 13 -0.82 3.03 4.72
N TYR A 14 -0.89 1.77 5.17
CA TYR A 14 -1.06 0.60 4.30
C TYR A 14 -2.40 0.65 3.55
N LEU A 15 -3.52 0.86 4.25
CA LEU A 15 -4.84 0.94 3.63
C LEU A 15 -4.91 2.08 2.60
N ARG A 16 -4.36 3.24 2.93
CA ARG A 16 -4.27 4.38 2.01
C ARG A 16 -3.46 4.03 0.78
N THR A 17 -2.26 3.47 0.95
CA THR A 17 -1.37 3.09 -0.15
C THR A 17 -2.03 2.07 -1.08
N ARG A 18 -2.61 1.02 -0.52
CA ARG A 18 -3.35 -0.01 -1.26
C ARG A 18 -4.51 0.58 -2.06
N SER A 19 -5.29 1.47 -1.45
CA SER A 19 -6.40 2.15 -2.12
C SER A 19 -5.92 3.03 -3.28
N THR A 20 -4.86 3.81 -3.06
CA THR A 20 -4.26 4.64 -4.10
C THR A 20 -3.75 3.81 -5.29
N LEU A 21 -3.05 2.70 -5.04
CA LEU A 21 -2.57 1.82 -6.10
C LEU A 21 -3.71 1.19 -6.91
N ARG A 22 -4.81 0.79 -6.25
CA ARG A 22 -5.99 0.23 -6.91
C ARG A 22 -6.81 1.26 -7.68
N ALA A 23 -6.78 2.52 -7.26
CA ALA A 23 -7.48 3.62 -7.92
C ALA A 23 -6.79 4.10 -9.20
N LEU A 24 -5.54 3.66 -9.45
CA LEU A 24 -4.85 4.00 -10.70
C LEU A 24 -5.59 3.43 -11.92
N PRO A 25 -5.57 4.15 -13.07
CA PRO A 25 -6.10 3.61 -14.31
C PRO A 25 -5.50 2.24 -14.62
N LEU A 26 -6.32 1.32 -15.14
CA LEU A 26 -5.90 -0.05 -15.44
C LEU A 26 -4.62 -0.08 -16.31
N ARG A 27 -4.55 0.82 -17.30
CA ARG A 27 -3.35 0.97 -18.15
C ARG A 27 -2.10 1.27 -17.34
N THR A 28 -2.15 2.24 -16.43
CA THR A 28 -1.03 2.57 -15.54
C THR A 28 -0.67 1.41 -14.62
N ARG A 29 -1.67 0.66 -14.11
CA ARG A 29 -1.42 -0.53 -13.31
C ARG A 29 -0.72 -1.63 -14.11
N MET A 30 -1.10 -1.84 -15.37
CA MET A 30 -0.43 -2.79 -16.26
C MET A 30 1.00 -2.34 -16.61
N ASP A 31 1.17 -1.08 -17.03
CA ASP A 31 2.48 -0.52 -17.41
C ASP A 31 3.48 -0.58 -16.25
N CYS A 32 3.02 -0.33 -15.02
CA CYS A 32 3.86 -0.42 -13.83
C CYS A 32 3.90 -1.83 -13.20
N ASN A 33 3.32 -2.85 -13.84
CA ASN A 33 3.23 -4.22 -13.34
C ASN A 33 2.68 -4.31 -11.90
N LEU A 34 1.67 -3.48 -11.62
CA LEU A 34 0.96 -3.38 -10.36
C LEU A 34 -0.25 -4.29 -10.28
N ASP A 35 -0.84 -4.67 -11.41
CA ASP A 35 -2.06 -5.47 -11.45
C ASP A 35 -1.89 -6.81 -10.70
N GLY A 36 -2.66 -7.00 -9.63
CA GLY A 36 -2.57 -8.18 -8.76
C GLY A 36 -1.42 -8.12 -7.74
N ARG A 37 -0.61 -7.06 -7.73
CA ARG A 37 0.55 -6.87 -6.85
C ARG A 37 0.42 -5.67 -5.91
N GLU A 38 -0.71 -4.96 -5.94
CA GLU A 38 -0.90 -3.72 -5.16
C GLU A 38 -0.79 -3.97 -3.66
N ASP A 39 -1.27 -5.13 -3.20
CA ASP A 39 -1.26 -5.51 -1.80
C ASP A 39 0.17 -5.73 -1.29
N ALA A 40 0.93 -6.56 -2.02
CA ALA A 40 2.33 -6.84 -1.71
C ALA A 40 3.18 -5.57 -1.77
N LEU A 41 2.93 -4.69 -2.75
CA LEU A 41 3.64 -3.43 -2.86
C LEU A 41 3.29 -2.46 -1.72
N ALA A 42 2.01 -2.33 -1.38
CA ALA A 42 1.57 -1.50 -0.25
C ALA A 42 2.15 -2.01 1.07
N HIS A 43 2.17 -3.32 1.28
CA HIS A 43 2.77 -3.93 2.46
C HIS A 43 4.26 -3.61 2.54
N ARG A 44 5.02 -3.85 1.45
CA ARG A 44 6.46 -3.57 1.38
C ARG A 44 6.78 -2.08 1.61
N ALA A 45 5.98 -1.18 1.04
CA ALA A 45 6.19 0.26 1.14
C ALA A 45 6.02 0.80 2.57
N VAL A 46 5.11 0.21 3.36
CA VAL A 46 4.73 0.73 4.67
C VAL A 46 5.43 -0.01 5.83
N TYR A 47 5.58 -1.32 5.71
CA TYR A 47 6.15 -2.13 6.77
C TYR A 47 7.65 -2.39 6.58
N GLY A 48 8.19 -2.18 5.37
CA GLY A 48 9.47 -2.78 4.99
C GLY A 48 9.31 -4.30 4.87
N ALA A 49 10.18 -4.96 4.11
CA ALA A 49 10.15 -6.42 4.00
C ALA A 49 10.37 -7.08 5.37
#